data_AF-A0A2M7U4L5-F1
#
_entry.id   AF-A0A2M7U4L5-F1
#
_cell.length_a   1.000
_cell.length_b   1.000
_cell.length_c   1.000
_cell.angle_alpha   90.00
_cell.angle_beta   90.00
_cell.angle_gamma   90.00
#
_symmetry.space_group_name_H-M   'P 1'
#
loop_
_entity.id
_entity.type
_entity.pdbx_description
1 polymer ?
#
loop_
_entity_poly.entity_id
_entity_poly.type
_entity_poly.pdbx_seq_one_letter_code
_entity_poly.pdbx_strand_id
1 'polypeptide(L)'
;MEIDSAVEIMAKLGLRPVQVQALLDYEPLIIKENGKSMFHDVSHVYRVLIYADLLSQMFEKEGIMVNKHAVFSAIMIHDCLRKNEYINDVDHGRLAAEWAKSKGLFDNDPNKELILHLAFTHSLDDEVVRGLFYCDNTIEHDIVCDADLLDRFRDGYNDSTLDGPDESYIRIDNKTKALLPVVKMLCHNYFESETQYDPLADLVIIGSQLGIISA
;
A
#
# COMPACT_ATOMS: atom_id res chain seq x y z
N MET A 1 -21.56 6.35 21.00
CA MET A 1 -20.54 7.08 20.21
C MET A 1 -21.07 7.12 18.80
N GLU A 2 -21.24 8.29 18.22
CA GLU A 2 -21.43 8.40 16.78
C GLU A 2 -20.12 7.95 16.12
N ILE A 3 -20.21 7.03 15.16
CA ILE A 3 -19.07 6.63 14.34
C ILE A 3 -18.95 7.73 13.28
N ASP A 4 -17.87 8.51 13.33
CA ASP A 4 -17.58 9.50 12.30
C ASP A 4 -17.55 8.81 10.92
N SER A 5 -18.15 9.43 9.91
CA SER A 5 -18.04 9.00 8.51
C SER A 5 -16.61 9.16 8.00
N ALA A 6 -16.21 8.38 6.99
CA ALA A 6 -14.89 8.51 6.36
C ALA A 6 -14.61 9.96 5.89
N VAL A 7 -15.62 10.67 5.37
CA VAL A 7 -15.52 12.09 4.98
C VAL A 7 -15.16 12.98 6.18
N GLU A 8 -15.81 12.78 7.32
CA GLU A 8 -15.53 13.56 8.54
C GLU A 8 -14.12 13.28 9.08
N ILE A 9 -13.68 12.02 9.04
CA ILE A 9 -12.34 11.63 9.49
C ILE A 9 -11.29 12.23 8.55
N MET A 10 -11.46 12.08 7.25
CA MET A 10 -10.60 12.69 6.22
C MET A 10 -10.52 14.21 6.39
N ALA A 11 -11.65 14.88 6.63
CA ALA A 11 -11.69 16.32 6.87
C ALA A 11 -10.97 16.73 8.16
N LYS A 12 -11.13 15.99 9.28
CA LYS A 12 -10.41 16.21 10.54
C LYS A 12 -8.89 16.06 10.35
N LEU A 13 -8.47 15.10 9.54
CA LEU A 13 -7.06 14.89 9.18
C LEU A 13 -6.57 15.91 8.13
N GLY A 14 -7.47 16.67 7.50
CA GLY A 14 -7.15 17.63 6.43
C GLY A 14 -6.67 16.94 5.14
N LEU A 15 -7.18 15.73 4.88
CA LEU A 15 -6.87 14.93 3.72
C LEU A 15 -7.86 15.19 2.60
N ARG A 16 -7.38 15.04 1.37
CA ARG A 16 -8.20 15.11 0.16
C ARG A 16 -8.42 13.70 -0.38
N PRO A 17 -9.54 13.45 -1.09
CA PRO A 17 -9.76 12.19 -1.76
C PRO A 17 -8.61 11.84 -2.74
N VAL A 18 -8.24 10.57 -2.76
CA VAL A 18 -7.29 10.00 -3.73
C VAL A 18 -7.88 10.13 -5.13
N GLN A 19 -7.08 10.61 -6.08
CA GLN A 19 -7.55 10.78 -7.47
C GLN A 19 -7.56 9.43 -8.19
N VAL A 20 -8.65 9.10 -8.90
CA VAL A 20 -8.72 7.87 -9.73
C VAL A 20 -7.56 7.81 -10.72
N GLN A 21 -7.15 8.94 -11.28
CA GLN A 21 -6.02 8.99 -12.21
C GLN A 21 -4.73 8.44 -11.60
N ALA A 22 -4.48 8.63 -10.30
CA ALA A 22 -3.32 8.06 -9.64
C ALA A 22 -3.38 6.52 -9.58
N LEU A 23 -4.57 5.93 -9.46
CA LEU A 23 -4.71 4.47 -9.49
C LEU A 23 -4.49 3.93 -10.91
N LEU A 24 -4.88 4.68 -11.93
CA LEU A 24 -4.68 4.32 -13.33
C LEU A 24 -3.22 4.47 -13.78
N ASP A 25 -2.53 5.51 -13.32
CA ASP A 25 -1.13 5.78 -13.70
C ASP A 25 -0.15 4.76 -13.11
N TYR A 26 -0.54 4.06 -12.04
CA TYR A 26 0.29 3.08 -11.31
C TYR A 26 -0.42 1.73 -11.17
N GLU A 27 -0.94 1.21 -12.30
CA GLU A 27 -1.62 -0.08 -12.37
C GLU A 27 -0.73 -1.24 -11.86
N PRO A 28 -1.18 -2.05 -10.87
CA PRO A 28 -0.40 -3.13 -10.29
C PRO A 28 0.10 -4.15 -11.30
N LEU A 29 1.41 -4.44 -11.25
CA LEU A 29 2.02 -5.47 -12.08
C LEU A 29 2.03 -6.81 -11.33
N ILE A 30 0.92 -7.54 -11.33
CA ILE A 30 0.86 -8.89 -10.73
C ILE A 30 1.11 -9.96 -11.81
N ILE A 31 2.16 -10.77 -11.63
CA ILE A 31 2.50 -11.84 -12.58
C ILE A 31 1.59 -13.06 -12.34
N LYS A 32 0.69 -13.34 -13.29
CA LYS A 32 -0.35 -14.40 -13.21
C LYS A 32 0.16 -15.83 -12.94
N GLU A 33 1.42 -16.12 -13.21
CA GLU A 33 2.03 -17.44 -12.93
C GLU A 33 2.14 -17.75 -11.42
N ASN A 34 1.85 -16.74 -10.59
CA ASN A 34 2.04 -16.76 -9.15
C ASN A 34 0.90 -17.33 -8.31
N GLY A 35 0.01 -18.17 -8.85
CA GLY A 35 -0.96 -18.95 -8.05
C GLY A 35 -1.85 -18.11 -7.12
N LYS A 36 -2.84 -18.73 -6.48
CA LYS A 36 -3.82 -18.00 -5.67
C LYS A 36 -3.34 -17.87 -4.23
N SER A 37 -2.51 -16.88 -3.91
CA SER A 37 -2.60 -16.30 -2.57
C SER A 37 -3.86 -15.44 -2.59
N MET A 38 -4.94 -15.89 -1.95
CA MET A 38 -6.23 -15.16 -1.97
C MET A 38 -6.12 -13.77 -1.31
N PHE A 39 -5.02 -13.49 -0.60
CA PHE A 39 -4.80 -12.26 0.15
C PHE A 39 -3.89 -11.24 -0.55
N HIS A 40 -3.13 -11.63 -1.58
CA HIS A 40 -2.11 -10.80 -2.24
C HIS A 40 -2.41 -10.68 -3.74
N ASP A 41 -3.62 -10.22 -4.04
CA ASP A 41 -4.11 -9.99 -5.39
C ASP A 41 -3.98 -8.51 -5.81
N VAL A 42 -4.47 -8.18 -7.00
CA VAL A 42 -4.45 -6.80 -7.52
C VAL A 42 -5.19 -5.83 -6.59
N SER A 43 -6.22 -6.30 -5.86
CA SER A 43 -6.98 -5.45 -4.94
C SER A 43 -6.15 -4.98 -3.75
N HIS A 44 -5.27 -5.83 -3.24
CA HIS A 44 -4.30 -5.47 -2.19
C HIS A 44 -3.43 -4.29 -2.64
N VAL A 45 -2.80 -4.41 -3.81
CA VAL A 45 -1.89 -3.36 -4.28
C VAL A 45 -2.62 -2.02 -4.50
N TYR A 46 -3.86 -2.04 -5.00
CA TYR A 46 -4.65 -0.82 -5.12
C TYR A 46 -5.00 -0.19 -3.76
N ARG A 47 -5.36 -0.99 -2.74
CA ARG A 47 -5.61 -0.46 -1.39
C ARG A 47 -4.33 0.10 -0.77
N VAL A 48 -3.19 -0.58 -0.93
CA VAL A 48 -1.87 -0.06 -0.51
C VAL A 48 -1.57 1.28 -1.20
N LEU A 49 -1.85 1.40 -2.50
CA LEU A 49 -1.67 2.65 -3.24
C LEU A 49 -2.55 3.79 -2.70
N ILE A 50 -3.82 3.50 -2.37
CA ILE A 50 -4.73 4.45 -1.72
C ILE A 50 -4.14 4.92 -0.39
N TYR A 51 -3.71 4.00 0.47
CA TYR A 51 -3.17 4.32 1.78
C TYR A 51 -1.85 5.10 1.69
N ALA A 52 -0.99 4.77 0.73
CA ALA A 52 0.25 5.49 0.48
C ALA A 52 0.01 6.94 0.05
N ASP A 53 -1.02 7.22 -0.76
CA ASP A 53 -1.37 8.61 -1.09
C ASP A 53 -1.87 9.36 0.14
N LEU A 54 -2.72 8.75 0.97
CA LEU A 54 -3.20 9.36 2.21
C LEU A 54 -2.06 9.67 3.19
N LEU A 55 -1.15 8.72 3.40
CA LEU A 55 0.04 8.92 4.24
C LEU A 55 0.95 10.01 3.69
N SER A 56 1.18 10.02 2.37
CA SER A 56 1.96 11.07 1.72
C SER A 56 1.34 12.45 1.93
N GLN A 57 0.01 12.58 1.81
CA GLN A 57 -0.70 13.83 2.09
C GLN A 57 -0.55 14.28 3.55
N MET A 58 -0.51 13.35 4.51
CA MET A 58 -0.24 13.67 5.92
C MET A 58 1.15 14.30 6.10
N PHE A 59 2.18 13.74 5.46
CA PHE A 59 3.54 14.30 5.50
C PHE A 59 3.65 15.64 4.77
N GLU A 60 3.03 15.77 3.59
CA GLU A 60 3.00 17.02 2.81
C GLU A 60 2.37 18.17 3.61
N LYS A 61 1.33 17.89 4.42
CA LYS A 61 0.69 18.88 5.29
C LYS A 61 1.61 19.42 6.39
N GLU A 62 2.60 18.63 6.79
CA GLU A 62 3.64 19.03 7.75
C GLU A 62 4.83 19.74 7.08
N GLY A 63 4.77 19.95 5.76
CA GLY A 63 5.84 20.55 4.99
C GLY A 63 6.97 19.58 4.63
N ILE A 64 6.75 18.28 4.78
CA ILE A 64 7.69 17.23 4.36
C ILE A 64 7.38 16.87 2.91
N MET A 65 8.34 17.08 2.00
CA MET A 65 8.20 16.66 0.61
C MET A 65 8.34 15.15 0.51
N VAL A 66 7.40 14.51 -0.21
CA VAL A 66 7.42 13.07 -0.47
C VAL A 66 7.58 12.84 -1.96
N ASN A 67 8.50 11.95 -2.35
CA ASN A 67 8.60 11.48 -3.73
C ASN A 67 7.52 10.44 -4.03
N LYS A 68 6.27 10.91 -4.21
CA LYS A 68 5.09 10.07 -4.49
C LYS A 68 5.30 9.14 -5.69
N HIS A 69 5.99 9.62 -6.72
CA HIS A 69 6.28 8.81 -7.89
C HIS A 69 7.12 7.58 -7.53
N ALA A 70 8.15 7.74 -6.71
CA ALA A 70 8.96 6.61 -6.27
C ALA A 70 8.17 5.62 -5.38
N VAL A 71 7.36 6.14 -4.45
CA VAL A 71 6.49 5.34 -3.57
C VAL A 71 5.49 4.53 -4.39
N PHE A 72 4.77 5.16 -5.31
CA PHE A 72 3.71 4.53 -6.08
C PHE A 72 4.28 3.53 -7.10
N SER A 73 5.39 3.86 -7.76
CA SER A 73 6.11 2.94 -8.64
C SER A 73 6.65 1.72 -7.89
N ALA A 74 7.08 1.87 -6.64
CA ALA A 74 7.52 0.75 -5.81
C ALA A 74 6.33 -0.16 -5.44
N ILE A 75 5.21 0.42 -4.99
CA ILE A 75 3.97 -0.30 -4.66
C ILE A 75 3.46 -1.09 -5.88
N MET A 76 3.50 -0.49 -7.06
CA MET A 76 3.10 -1.13 -8.32
C MET A 76 3.77 -2.51 -8.55
N ILE A 77 4.99 -2.70 -8.05
CA ILE A 77 5.78 -3.92 -8.26
C ILE A 77 6.03 -4.75 -7.00
N HIS A 78 5.86 -4.21 -5.78
CA HIS A 78 6.41 -4.82 -4.55
C HIS A 78 6.00 -6.28 -4.34
N ASP A 79 4.78 -6.62 -4.74
CA ASP A 79 4.18 -7.94 -4.58
C ASP A 79 4.12 -8.77 -5.87
N CYS A 80 4.75 -8.31 -6.95
CA CYS A 80 4.66 -8.94 -8.28
C CYS A 80 5.18 -10.39 -8.32
N LEU A 81 5.99 -10.80 -7.34
CA LEU A 81 6.59 -12.12 -7.21
C LEU A 81 6.34 -12.81 -5.86
N ARG A 82 5.28 -12.42 -5.13
CA ARG A 82 4.94 -12.94 -3.79
C ARG A 82 4.91 -14.47 -3.65
N LYS A 83 4.47 -15.22 -4.66
CA LYS A 83 4.48 -16.70 -4.57
C LYS A 83 5.88 -17.32 -4.59
N ASN A 84 6.84 -16.66 -5.22
CA ASN A 84 8.19 -17.21 -5.34
C ASN A 84 8.92 -17.23 -4.00
N GLU A 85 8.49 -16.41 -3.04
CA GLU A 85 8.92 -16.47 -1.64
C GLU A 85 8.57 -17.83 -1.02
N TYR A 86 7.31 -18.25 -1.09
CA TYR A 86 6.87 -19.54 -0.53
C TYR A 86 7.57 -20.76 -1.17
N ILE A 87 8.02 -20.64 -2.42
CA ILE A 87 8.66 -21.74 -3.15
C ILE A 87 10.17 -21.80 -2.86
N ASN A 88 10.83 -20.64 -2.79
CA ASN A 88 12.29 -20.57 -2.79
C ASN A 88 12.88 -20.10 -1.45
N ASP A 89 12.05 -19.71 -0.49
CA ASP A 89 12.48 -19.09 0.78
C ASP A 89 13.35 -17.84 0.54
N VAL A 90 12.96 -17.06 -0.48
CA VAL A 90 13.62 -15.81 -0.87
C VAL A 90 12.60 -14.67 -0.78
N ASP A 91 12.94 -13.61 -0.05
CA ASP A 91 12.12 -12.41 0.09
C ASP A 91 11.52 -11.92 -1.24
N HIS A 92 10.21 -11.72 -1.28
CA HIS A 92 9.48 -11.35 -2.50
C HIS A 92 9.81 -9.93 -2.97
N GLY A 93 10.06 -9.01 -2.04
CA GLY A 93 10.47 -7.64 -2.37
C GLY A 93 11.77 -7.63 -3.17
N ARG A 94 12.76 -8.43 -2.73
CA ARG A 94 14.00 -8.65 -3.46
C ARG A 94 13.76 -9.19 -4.86
N LEU A 95 12.95 -10.24 -4.97
CA LEU A 95 12.65 -10.85 -6.27
C LEU A 95 11.95 -9.86 -7.20
N ALA A 96 11.01 -9.08 -6.68
CA ALA A 96 10.29 -8.05 -7.42
C ALA A 96 11.24 -6.98 -7.97
N ALA A 97 12.15 -6.46 -7.14
CA ALA A 97 13.15 -5.49 -7.55
C ALA A 97 14.13 -6.05 -8.60
N GLU A 98 14.64 -7.28 -8.40
CA GLU A 98 15.52 -7.96 -9.36
C GLU A 98 14.82 -8.19 -10.70
N TRP A 99 13.54 -8.61 -10.67
CA TRP A 99 12.74 -8.80 -11.87
C TRP A 99 12.50 -7.48 -12.62
N ALA A 100 12.06 -6.43 -11.92
CA ALA A 100 11.83 -5.12 -12.52
C ALA A 100 13.10 -4.56 -13.18
N LYS A 101 14.25 -4.75 -12.51
CA LYS A 101 15.58 -4.43 -13.06
C LYS A 101 15.91 -5.24 -14.31
N SER A 102 15.64 -6.55 -14.31
CA SER A 102 15.89 -7.43 -15.47
C SER A 102 15.04 -7.09 -16.69
N LYS A 103 13.88 -6.48 -16.49
CA LYS A 103 12.93 -6.05 -17.53
C LYS A 103 13.17 -4.62 -18.00
N GLY A 104 14.08 -3.88 -17.36
CA GLY A 104 14.35 -2.48 -17.71
C GLY A 104 13.16 -1.54 -17.47
N LEU A 105 12.24 -1.88 -16.55
CA LEU A 105 10.98 -1.14 -16.35
C LEU A 105 11.21 0.35 -16.05
N PHE A 106 12.29 0.66 -15.32
CA PHE A 106 12.61 2.00 -14.85
C PHE A 106 13.91 2.55 -15.47
N ASP A 107 14.40 2.00 -16.59
CA ASP A 107 15.72 2.38 -17.14
C ASP A 107 15.87 3.86 -17.51
N ASN A 108 14.76 4.54 -17.76
CA ASN A 108 14.72 5.98 -18.05
C ASN A 108 14.16 6.82 -16.89
N ASP A 109 13.93 6.22 -15.72
CA ASP A 109 13.38 6.88 -14.55
C ASP A 109 14.53 7.44 -13.67
N PRO A 110 14.55 8.75 -13.38
CA PRO A 110 15.58 9.33 -12.51
C PRO A 110 15.56 8.79 -11.08
N ASN A 111 14.44 8.19 -10.64
CA ASN A 111 14.26 7.61 -9.31
C ASN A 111 14.42 6.08 -9.29
N LYS A 112 14.88 5.45 -10.38
CA LYS A 112 15.01 3.99 -10.51
C LYS A 112 15.60 3.32 -9.27
N GLU A 113 16.73 3.81 -8.76
CA GLU A 113 17.41 3.18 -7.62
C GLU A 113 16.57 3.29 -6.34
N LEU A 114 15.88 4.42 -6.13
CA LEU A 114 14.96 4.58 -5.01
C LEU A 114 13.76 3.63 -5.14
N ILE A 115 13.12 3.57 -6.31
CA ILE A 115 11.96 2.68 -6.58
C ILE A 115 12.32 1.22 -6.28
N LEU A 116 13.45 0.75 -6.84
CA LEU A 116 13.90 -0.63 -6.66
C LEU A 116 14.31 -0.90 -5.20
N HIS A 117 14.91 0.08 -4.53
CA HIS A 117 15.25 -0.03 -3.11
C HIS A 117 13.99 -0.16 -2.26
N LEU A 118 13.00 0.72 -2.43
CA LEU A 118 11.73 0.69 -1.70
C LEU A 118 11.00 -0.65 -1.88
N ALA A 119 10.91 -1.14 -3.13
CA ALA A 119 10.29 -2.44 -3.41
C ALA A 119 11.06 -3.60 -2.76
N PHE A 120 12.40 -3.53 -2.72
CA PHE A 120 13.20 -4.56 -2.03
C PHE A 120 12.99 -4.51 -0.52
N THR A 121 13.08 -3.34 0.10
CA THR A 121 13.20 -3.25 1.56
C THR A 121 11.88 -3.14 2.31
N HIS A 122 10.73 -3.06 1.63
CA HIS A 122 9.43 -2.84 2.29
C HIS A 122 9.05 -3.90 3.33
N SER A 123 9.43 -5.16 3.11
CA SER A 123 9.13 -6.31 3.97
C SER A 123 10.21 -6.59 5.01
N LEU A 124 11.37 -5.94 4.91
CA LEU A 124 12.51 -6.18 5.78
C LEU A 124 12.36 -5.42 7.11
N ASP A 125 13.00 -5.97 8.14
CA ASP A 125 13.15 -5.28 9.43
C ASP A 125 14.11 -4.10 9.32
N ASP A 126 13.84 -3.00 10.03
CA ASP A 126 14.64 -1.78 9.96
C ASP A 126 16.11 -1.99 10.36
N GLU A 127 16.38 -2.92 11.28
CA GLU A 127 17.76 -3.29 11.64
C GLU A 127 18.48 -3.99 10.48
N VAL A 128 17.76 -4.81 9.72
CA VAL A 128 18.28 -5.48 8.53
C VAL A 128 18.53 -4.45 7.43
N VAL A 129 17.61 -3.51 7.20
CA VAL A 129 17.79 -2.42 6.22
C VAL A 129 19.03 -1.60 6.55
N ARG A 130 19.17 -1.14 7.81
CA ARG A 130 20.35 -0.40 8.26
C ARG A 130 21.64 -1.20 8.13
N GLY A 131 21.61 -2.50 8.43
CA GLY A 131 22.76 -3.39 8.29
C GLY A 131 23.20 -3.63 6.84
N LEU A 132 22.25 -3.68 5.90
CA LEU A 132 22.54 -3.95 4.48
C LEU A 132 22.92 -2.69 3.70
N PHE A 133 22.29 -1.55 3.99
CA PHE A 133 22.39 -0.34 3.17
C PHE A 133 23.09 0.83 3.85
N TYR A 134 23.45 0.72 5.14
CA TYR A 134 24.14 1.77 5.91
C TYR A 134 23.44 3.15 5.83
N CYS A 135 22.12 3.17 5.68
CA CYS A 135 21.31 4.39 5.62
C CYS A 135 20.12 4.28 6.58
N ASP A 136 19.71 5.42 7.14
CA ASP A 136 18.42 5.53 7.83
C ASP A 136 17.28 5.40 6.81
N ASN A 137 16.13 4.91 7.26
CA ASN A 137 14.93 4.81 6.43
C ASN A 137 14.55 6.19 5.89
N THR A 138 14.19 6.24 4.61
CA THR A 138 13.63 7.45 3.99
C THR A 138 12.15 7.56 4.34
N ILE A 139 11.58 8.76 4.21
CA ILE A 139 10.14 8.93 4.42
C ILE A 139 9.32 8.11 3.45
N GLU A 140 9.82 7.94 2.22
CA GLU A 140 9.22 7.07 1.22
C GLU A 140 9.22 5.59 1.65
N HIS A 141 10.28 5.13 2.32
CA HIS A 141 10.35 3.77 2.85
C HIS A 141 9.32 3.55 3.94
N ASP A 142 9.24 4.48 4.90
CA ASP A 142 8.24 4.43 5.97
C ASP A 142 6.81 4.40 5.39
N ILE A 143 6.51 5.22 4.38
CA ILE A 143 5.20 5.24 3.71
C ILE A 143 4.88 3.90 3.05
N VAL A 144 5.82 3.28 2.31
CA VAL A 144 5.57 1.99 1.65
C VAL A 144 5.31 0.90 2.70
N CYS A 145 6.13 0.83 3.75
CA CYS A 145 5.97 -0.15 4.83
C CYS A 145 4.64 0.01 5.55
N ASP A 146 4.27 1.24 5.91
CA ASP A 146 3.02 1.48 6.64
C ASP A 146 1.78 1.32 5.76
N ALA A 147 1.85 1.67 4.48
CA ALA A 147 0.75 1.43 3.56
C ALA A 147 0.49 -0.07 3.36
N ASP A 148 1.53 -0.89 3.18
CA ASP A 148 1.41 -2.36 3.14
C ASP A 148 0.78 -2.90 4.43
N LEU A 149 1.29 -2.42 5.56
CA LEU A 149 0.83 -2.84 6.87
C LEU A 149 -0.63 -2.43 7.16
N LEU A 150 -1.04 -1.23 6.77
CA LEU A 150 -2.43 -0.78 6.89
C LEU A 150 -3.38 -1.73 6.15
N ASP A 151 -2.98 -2.24 4.98
CA ASP A 151 -3.83 -3.18 4.26
C ASP A 151 -3.99 -4.52 4.98
N ARG A 152 -3.12 -4.90 5.92
CA ARG A 152 -3.25 -6.15 6.68
C ARG A 152 -4.47 -6.17 7.60
N PHE A 153 -5.06 -5.01 7.92
CA PHE A 153 -6.36 -4.97 8.61
C PHE A 153 -7.49 -5.61 7.79
N ARG A 154 -7.29 -5.87 6.49
CA ARG A 154 -8.19 -6.70 5.68
C ARG A 154 -8.31 -8.13 6.18
N ASP A 155 -7.27 -8.67 6.81
CA ASP A 155 -7.21 -10.11 7.17
C ASP A 155 -8.33 -10.47 8.15
N GLY A 156 -8.74 -9.52 9.00
CA GLY A 156 -9.85 -9.73 9.92
C GLY A 156 -11.23 -9.86 9.25
N TYR A 157 -11.35 -9.46 8.00
CA TYR A 157 -12.57 -9.63 7.19
C TYR A 157 -12.56 -10.92 6.36
N ASN A 158 -11.41 -11.58 6.26
CA ASN A 158 -11.18 -12.67 5.32
C ASN A 158 -10.94 -14.02 6.05
N ASP A 159 -10.45 -13.98 7.31
CA ASP A 159 -10.26 -15.16 8.19
C ASP A 159 -11.23 -15.22 9.39
N SER A 160 -12.29 -14.40 9.40
CA SER A 160 -13.36 -14.37 10.43
C SER A 160 -12.93 -13.96 11.86
N THR A 161 -11.74 -13.36 12.02
CA THR A 161 -11.29 -12.70 13.25
C THR A 161 -11.29 -11.18 13.06
N LEU A 162 -12.38 -10.50 13.45
CA LEU A 162 -12.64 -9.06 13.19
C LEU A 162 -11.59 -8.04 13.70
N ASP A 163 -10.53 -8.49 14.37
CA ASP A 163 -9.59 -7.60 15.07
C ASP A 163 -8.39 -7.17 14.20
N GLY A 164 -8.11 -7.84 13.08
CA GLY A 164 -6.93 -7.55 12.25
C GLY A 164 -5.60 -7.85 12.96
N PRO A 165 -4.44 -7.43 12.40
CA PRO A 165 -3.16 -7.55 13.08
C PRO A 165 -3.08 -6.61 14.27
N ASP A 166 -2.23 -6.94 15.26
CA ASP A 166 -2.00 -6.09 16.43
C ASP A 166 -1.53 -4.68 16.00
N GLU A 167 -2.24 -3.63 16.44
CA GLU A 167 -1.93 -2.23 16.17
C GLU A 167 -0.54 -1.79 16.70
N SER A 168 0.12 -2.64 17.50
CA SER A 168 1.51 -2.46 17.94
C SER A 168 2.54 -2.61 16.82
N TYR A 169 2.19 -3.24 15.69
CA TYR A 169 3.10 -3.40 14.54
C TYR A 169 3.18 -2.16 13.63
N ILE A 170 2.27 -1.18 13.79
CA ILE A 170 2.24 0.07 12.99
C ILE A 170 3.47 0.93 13.30
N ARG A 171 4.30 1.20 12.28
CA ARG A 171 5.62 1.84 12.46
C ARG A 171 5.50 3.34 12.65
N ILE A 172 4.60 4.04 11.94
CA ILE A 172 4.45 5.50 12.05
C ILE A 172 3.36 5.89 13.06
N ASP A 173 3.81 6.10 14.31
CA ASP A 173 3.15 6.83 15.41
C ASP A 173 1.60 6.70 15.55
N ASN A 174 0.98 7.59 16.32
CA ASN A 174 -0.45 7.87 16.31
C ASN A 174 -0.99 8.33 14.93
N LYS A 175 -0.14 8.81 14.01
CA LYS A 175 -0.53 9.28 12.67
C LYS A 175 -1.09 8.17 11.77
N THR A 176 -0.38 7.07 11.56
CA THR A 176 -0.93 5.94 10.78
C THR A 176 -2.14 5.34 11.48
N LYS A 177 -2.15 5.33 12.82
CA LYS A 177 -3.31 4.89 13.62
C LYS A 177 -4.56 5.75 13.38
N ALA A 178 -4.39 7.03 13.07
CA ALA A 178 -5.52 7.92 12.78
C ALA A 178 -6.23 7.58 11.45
N LEU A 179 -5.56 6.89 10.53
CA LEU A 179 -6.16 6.38 9.28
C LEU A 179 -6.91 5.06 9.45
N LEU A 180 -6.70 4.32 10.55
CA LEU A 180 -7.31 3.00 10.75
C LEU A 180 -8.82 2.96 10.58
N PRO A 181 -9.61 3.95 11.08
CA PRO A 181 -11.05 3.95 10.82
C PRO A 181 -11.40 4.00 9.32
N VAL A 182 -10.66 4.81 8.54
CA VAL A 182 -10.85 4.94 7.08
C VAL A 182 -10.47 3.64 6.37
N VAL A 183 -9.35 3.04 6.77
CA VAL A 183 -8.87 1.74 6.28
C VAL A 183 -9.90 0.64 6.53
N LYS A 184 -10.36 0.51 7.79
CA LYS A 184 -11.36 -0.48 8.20
C LYS A 184 -12.69 -0.29 7.45
N MET A 185 -13.13 0.95 7.25
CA MET A 185 -14.33 1.25 6.45
C MET A 185 -14.20 0.80 4.99
N LEU A 186 -13.07 1.11 4.34
CA LEU A 186 -12.82 0.71 2.96
C LEU A 186 -12.77 -0.82 2.82
N CYS A 187 -12.01 -1.50 3.70
CA CYS A 187 -11.92 -2.96 3.71
C CYS A 187 -13.28 -3.60 3.95
N HIS A 188 -14.01 -3.16 4.97
CA HIS A 188 -15.35 -3.69 5.27
C HIS A 188 -16.29 -3.61 4.07
N ASN A 189 -16.42 -2.44 3.45
CA ASN A 189 -17.32 -2.26 2.30
C ASN A 189 -16.85 -3.03 1.06
N TYR A 190 -15.53 -3.17 0.85
CA TYR A 190 -14.98 -3.98 -0.23
C TYR A 190 -15.28 -5.47 -0.05
N PHE A 191 -15.03 -6.02 1.14
CA PHE A 191 -15.23 -7.44 1.41
C PHE A 191 -16.71 -7.84 1.59
N GLU A 192 -17.60 -6.90 1.92
CA GLU A 192 -19.06 -7.13 1.91
C GLU A 192 -19.72 -6.99 0.52
N SER A 193 -19.01 -6.39 -0.46
CA SER A 193 -19.57 -6.21 -1.80
C SER A 193 -19.73 -7.54 -2.56
N GLU A 194 -20.88 -7.74 -3.20
CA GLU A 194 -21.18 -8.94 -4.00
C GLU A 194 -20.45 -8.98 -5.35
N THR A 195 -19.80 -7.87 -5.73
CA THR A 195 -19.10 -7.68 -7.00
C THR A 195 -17.63 -7.45 -6.70
N GLN A 196 -16.83 -8.51 -6.70
CA GLN A 196 -15.36 -8.44 -6.61
C GLN A 196 -14.73 -8.97 -7.90
N TYR A 197 -15.23 -8.49 -9.04
CA TYR A 197 -14.84 -8.98 -10.36
C TYR A 197 -13.77 -8.10 -11.02
N ASP A 198 -13.81 -6.80 -10.74
CA ASP A 198 -12.86 -5.81 -11.23
C ASP A 198 -12.36 -4.99 -10.03
N PRO A 199 -11.23 -5.40 -9.41
CA PRO A 199 -10.75 -4.79 -8.19
C PRO A 199 -10.63 -3.26 -8.23
N LEU A 200 -10.22 -2.69 -9.38
CA LEU A 200 -10.11 -1.24 -9.50
C LEU A 200 -11.49 -0.60 -9.53
N ALA A 201 -12.38 -1.08 -10.40
CA ALA A 201 -13.72 -0.50 -10.54
C ALA A 201 -14.51 -0.59 -9.21
N ASP A 202 -14.42 -1.74 -8.54
CA ASP A 202 -15.08 -1.98 -7.26
C ASP A 202 -14.54 -1.02 -6.18
N LEU A 203 -13.21 -0.88 -6.07
CA LEU A 203 -12.59 0.09 -5.15
C LEU A 203 -12.96 1.53 -5.48
N VAL A 204 -13.02 1.92 -6.76
CA VAL A 204 -13.42 3.28 -7.17
C VAL A 204 -14.85 3.57 -6.75
N ILE A 205 -15.79 2.64 -6.99
CA ILE A 205 -17.20 2.81 -6.60
C ILE A 205 -17.32 2.96 -5.09
N ILE A 206 -16.74 2.02 -4.33
CA ILE A 206 -16.82 2.01 -2.86
C ILE A 206 -16.11 3.23 -2.28
N GLY A 207 -14.88 3.50 -2.71
CA GLY A 207 -14.08 4.62 -2.25
C GLY A 207 -14.73 5.97 -2.56
N SER A 208 -15.43 6.09 -3.70
CA SER A 208 -16.19 7.30 -4.03
C SER A 208 -17.40 7.49 -3.11
N GLN A 209 -18.13 6.42 -2.79
CA GLN A 209 -19.26 6.47 -1.84
C GLN A 209 -18.81 6.87 -0.43
N LEU A 210 -17.62 6.43 -0.01
CA LEU A 210 -17.01 6.79 1.27
C LEU A 210 -16.33 8.17 1.25
N GLY A 211 -16.18 8.80 0.08
CA GLY A 211 -15.43 10.05 -0.08
C GLY A 211 -13.91 9.92 0.10
N ILE A 212 -13.38 8.71 -0.05
CA ILE A 212 -11.95 8.39 0.00
C ILE A 212 -11.30 8.58 -1.38
N ILE A 213 -12.06 8.34 -2.45
CA ILE A 213 -11.61 8.45 -3.85
C ILE A 213 -12.47 9.51 -4.56
N SER A 214 -11.85 10.32 -5.44
CA SER A 214 -12.58 11.19 -6.35
C SER A 214 -12.20 10.91 -7.81
N ALA A 215 -13.21 11.00 -8.68
CA ALA A 215 -13.05 10.93 -10.13
C ALA A 215 -12.17 12.06 -10.69
#